data_AF-A0AAV7I6V0-F1
#
_entry.id   AF-A0AAV7I6V0-F1
#
_cell.length_a   1.000
_cell.length_b   1.000
_cell.length_c   1.000
_cell.angle_alpha   90.00
_cell.angle_beta   90.00
_cell.angle_gamma   90.00
#
_symmetry.space_group_name_H-M   'P 1'
#
loop_
_entity.id
_entity.type
_entity.pdbx_description
1 polymer ?
#
loop_
_entity_poly.entity_id
_entity_poly.type
_entity_poly.pdbx_seq_one_letter_code
_entity_poly.pdbx_strand_id
1 'polypeptide(L)'
;MMNIFKGTKSLNLNTSCEYNSDCFAVDYTICAKGRCKCVPNYIQINSYTCASFLGAFCENNKTCIASNSACIDNKCQCKPLFVSKTNRECVPIPLRRSCTKDFDCIDVENAKCSDNYKCICKDNYAERNHATCQPLLGEFCKKDTDCEVDNSICKDSKCQCKDKFAPESNNNKKCTSNPLGKFCEINEDCSNILHAKCSKSKICVCRDQYDEINNSTCEPPLGEFCWNNERCAAINSICNYNECQCKPGYVPLSKNECIKSPVGSDCWDDSDCTKKLRQTKCSKNKKCICEEEIVSENGFECLQVLDDFCYNDNQCGPKLSICMNQKFFDRY
;
A
#
# COMPACT_ATOMS: atom_id res chain seq x y z
N MET A 1 -79.38 30.18 -7.83
CA MET A 1 -79.12 28.72 -7.86
C MET A 1 -77.90 28.46 -8.73
N MET A 2 -76.95 27.64 -8.22
CA MET A 2 -75.97 26.83 -8.95
C MET A 2 -74.98 27.56 -9.89
N ASN A 3 -73.66 27.40 -9.78
CA ASN A 3 -72.93 26.15 -9.59
C ASN A 3 -71.70 26.32 -8.69
N ILE A 4 -71.73 25.59 -7.57
CA ILE A 4 -70.54 25.26 -6.79
C ILE A 4 -69.78 24.22 -7.62
N PHE A 5 -68.65 24.59 -8.22
CA PHE A 5 -67.68 23.61 -8.71
C PHE A 5 -67.03 22.91 -7.52
N LYS A 6 -67.75 21.97 -6.90
CA LYS A 6 -67.14 20.88 -6.13
C LYS A 6 -66.62 19.85 -7.13
N GLY A 7 -65.56 20.21 -7.82
CA GLY A 7 -64.69 19.21 -8.42
C GLY A 7 -63.93 18.58 -7.27
N THR A 8 -64.36 17.39 -6.83
CA THR A 8 -63.50 16.47 -6.08
C THR A 8 -62.32 16.13 -6.98
N LYS A 9 -61.30 17.01 -7.00
CA LYS A 9 -60.06 16.79 -7.73
C LYS A 9 -59.42 15.60 -7.04
N SER A 10 -59.55 14.41 -7.63
CA SER A 10 -58.80 13.23 -7.23
C SER A 10 -57.33 13.58 -7.44
N LEU A 11 -56.66 14.07 -6.38
CA LEU A 11 -55.27 14.45 -6.41
C LEU A 11 -54.43 13.17 -6.45
N ASN A 12 -54.12 12.77 -7.67
CA ASN A 12 -53.31 11.61 -7.98
C ASN A 12 -51.97 12.09 -8.55
N LEU A 13 -50.98 11.20 -8.58
CA LEU A 13 -49.78 11.40 -9.38
C LEU A 13 -50.14 11.72 -10.84
N ASN A 14 -49.32 12.58 -11.47
CA ASN A 14 -49.51 13.13 -12.82
C ASN A 14 -50.68 14.10 -13.02
N THR A 15 -51.40 14.49 -11.97
CA THR A 15 -52.39 15.58 -12.06
C THR A 15 -51.73 16.95 -12.18
N SER A 16 -52.45 17.92 -12.75
CA SER A 16 -51.94 19.28 -12.93
C SER A 16 -51.81 20.01 -11.59
N CYS A 17 -50.68 20.69 -11.40
CA CYS A 17 -50.33 21.47 -10.22
C CYS A 17 -49.68 22.80 -10.62
N GLU A 18 -49.78 23.78 -9.74
CA GLU A 18 -49.07 25.07 -9.82
C GLU A 18 -48.02 25.17 -8.71
N TYR A 19 -48.33 24.62 -7.52
CA TYR A 19 -47.47 24.63 -6.33
C TYR A 19 -47.26 23.22 -5.78
N ASN A 20 -46.19 23.02 -5.00
CA ASN A 20 -45.93 21.74 -4.34
C ASN A 20 -47.06 21.33 -3.38
N SER A 21 -47.72 22.29 -2.75
CA SER A 21 -48.89 22.05 -1.88
C SER A 21 -50.05 21.35 -2.60
N ASP A 22 -50.14 21.51 -3.92
CA ASP A 22 -51.18 20.87 -4.74
C ASP A 22 -50.95 19.36 -4.91
N CYS A 23 -49.81 18.84 -4.44
CA CYS A 23 -49.43 17.44 -4.57
C CYS A 23 -49.42 16.68 -3.23
N PHE A 24 -49.60 17.36 -2.09
CA PHE A 24 -49.47 16.77 -0.74
C PHE A 24 -50.48 15.67 -0.39
N ALA A 25 -51.45 15.37 -1.26
CA ALA A 25 -52.32 14.21 -1.11
C ALA A 25 -51.60 12.87 -1.32
N VAL A 26 -50.42 12.88 -1.95
CA VAL A 26 -49.56 11.71 -2.10
C VAL A 26 -48.19 12.03 -1.51
N ASP A 27 -47.75 11.23 -0.55
CA ASP A 27 -46.45 11.42 0.09
C ASP A 27 -45.30 11.34 -0.91
N TYR A 28 -44.24 12.09 -0.62
CA TYR A 28 -43.02 12.17 -1.42
C TYR A 28 -43.26 12.64 -2.86
N THR A 29 -44.13 13.64 -3.04
CA THR A 29 -44.39 14.28 -4.33
C THR A 29 -44.06 15.76 -4.36
N ILE A 30 -43.76 16.26 -5.55
CA ILE A 30 -43.50 17.67 -5.87
C ILE A 30 -44.20 18.05 -7.17
N CYS A 31 -44.49 19.34 -7.31
CA CYS A 31 -44.95 19.89 -8.57
C CYS A 31 -43.77 20.10 -9.51
N ALA A 32 -43.65 19.27 -10.53
CA ALA A 32 -42.57 19.33 -11.51
C ALA A 32 -43.14 19.43 -12.93
N LYS A 33 -42.78 20.51 -13.63
CA LYS A 33 -43.29 20.80 -15.00
C LYS A 33 -44.82 20.82 -15.07
N GLY A 34 -45.46 21.45 -14.08
CA GLY A 34 -46.91 21.60 -13.99
C GLY A 34 -47.68 20.32 -13.67
N ARG A 35 -47.00 19.23 -13.25
CA ARG A 35 -47.64 17.98 -12.84
C ARG A 35 -47.04 17.42 -11.54
N CYS A 36 -47.87 16.78 -10.72
CA CYS A 36 -47.40 16.09 -9.52
C CYS A 36 -46.54 14.87 -9.90
N LYS A 37 -45.29 14.86 -9.45
CA LYS A 37 -44.29 13.81 -9.69
C LYS A 37 -43.67 13.39 -8.36
N CYS A 38 -43.13 12.18 -8.29
CA CYS A 38 -42.35 11.75 -7.14
C CYS A 38 -41.08 12.61 -6.98
N VAL A 39 -40.67 12.83 -5.73
CA VAL A 39 -39.38 13.46 -5.41
C VAL A 39 -38.21 12.56 -5.82
N PRO A 40 -36.98 13.10 -5.96
CA PRO A 40 -35.80 12.28 -6.24
C PRO A 40 -35.65 11.10 -5.26
N ASN A 41 -35.23 9.95 -5.77
CA ASN A 41 -35.13 8.65 -5.08
C ASN A 41 -36.44 7.90 -4.82
N TYR A 42 -37.54 8.35 -5.43
CA TYR A 42 -38.82 7.67 -5.40
C TYR A 42 -39.32 7.43 -6.83
N ILE A 43 -40.09 6.37 -7.03
CA ILE A 43 -40.71 6.03 -8.32
C ILE A 43 -42.20 5.80 -8.18
N GLN A 44 -42.95 6.30 -9.15
CA GLN A 44 -44.37 6.04 -9.24
C GLN A 44 -44.61 4.56 -9.56
N ILE A 45 -45.29 3.84 -8.64
CA ILE A 45 -45.72 2.46 -8.87
C ILE A 45 -47.21 2.35 -9.22
N ASN A 46 -48.01 3.34 -8.81
CA ASN A 46 -49.43 3.45 -9.15
C ASN A 46 -49.87 4.92 -9.06
N SER A 47 -51.15 5.23 -9.21
CA SER A 47 -51.67 6.61 -9.19
C SER A 47 -51.56 7.33 -7.83
N TYR A 48 -51.26 6.61 -6.75
CA TYR A 48 -51.32 7.08 -5.36
C TYR A 48 -50.06 6.74 -4.55
N THR A 49 -49.00 6.21 -5.16
CA THR A 49 -47.84 5.73 -4.41
C THR A 49 -46.55 6.02 -5.14
N CYS A 50 -45.69 6.77 -4.45
CA CYS A 50 -44.28 6.91 -4.74
C CYS A 50 -43.50 5.91 -3.87
N ALA A 51 -42.98 4.85 -4.48
CA ALA A 51 -42.17 3.85 -3.80
C ALA A 51 -40.71 4.31 -3.69
N SER A 52 -40.12 4.09 -2.53
CA SER A 52 -38.75 4.45 -2.17
C SER A 52 -37.73 3.49 -2.79
N PHE A 53 -36.65 4.05 -3.34
CA PHE A 53 -35.44 3.29 -3.67
C PHE A 53 -34.73 2.80 -2.41
N LEU A 54 -33.81 1.85 -2.58
CA LEU A 54 -32.91 1.45 -1.50
C LEU A 54 -32.12 2.66 -0.99
N GLY A 55 -32.02 2.79 0.34
CA GLY A 55 -31.42 3.92 1.04
C GLY A 55 -32.33 5.15 1.23
N ALA A 56 -33.45 5.23 0.52
CA ALA A 56 -34.44 6.30 0.71
C ALA A 56 -35.32 6.03 1.93
N PHE A 57 -35.93 7.10 2.45
CA PHE A 57 -36.80 7.03 3.62
C PHE A 57 -38.03 6.16 3.34
N CYS A 58 -38.46 5.40 4.35
CA CYS A 58 -39.67 4.59 4.31
C CYS A 58 -40.35 4.57 5.67
N GLU A 59 -41.65 4.29 5.65
CA GLU A 59 -42.46 4.11 6.87
C GLU A 59 -42.79 2.63 7.11
N ASN A 60 -42.85 1.85 6.03
CA ASN A 60 -43.19 0.44 6.09
C ASN A 60 -42.65 -0.32 4.87
N ASN A 61 -42.61 -1.65 4.97
CA ASN A 61 -42.05 -2.52 3.93
C ASN A 61 -42.73 -2.39 2.56
N LYS A 62 -44.00 -1.99 2.49
CA LYS A 62 -44.74 -1.87 1.22
C LYS A 62 -44.30 -0.66 0.40
N THR A 63 -43.69 0.33 1.04
CA THR A 63 -43.17 1.54 0.37
C THR A 63 -41.85 1.31 -0.34
N CYS A 64 -41.14 0.21 -0.08
CA CYS A 64 -39.88 -0.11 -0.73
C CYS A 64 -40.08 -0.79 -2.09
N ILE A 65 -39.47 -0.25 -3.14
CA ILE A 65 -39.66 -0.76 -4.51
C ILE A 65 -39.03 -2.15 -4.73
N ALA A 66 -37.87 -2.39 -4.11
CA ALA A 66 -37.06 -3.56 -4.42
C ALA A 66 -37.71 -4.81 -3.85
N SER A 67 -37.87 -5.86 -4.67
CA SER A 67 -38.21 -7.18 -4.14
C SER A 67 -37.12 -7.64 -3.16
N ASN A 68 -37.52 -8.36 -2.11
CA ASN A 68 -36.62 -8.74 -1.01
C ASN A 68 -35.99 -7.55 -0.25
N SER A 69 -36.65 -6.39 -0.25
CA SER A 69 -36.32 -5.28 0.66
C SER A 69 -37.33 -5.15 1.80
N ALA A 70 -36.92 -4.45 2.85
CA ALA A 70 -37.73 -4.10 4.00
C ALA A 70 -37.36 -2.69 4.47
N CYS A 71 -38.27 -2.06 5.21
CA CYS A 71 -38.02 -0.80 5.87
C CYS A 71 -37.30 -1.08 7.20
N ILE A 72 -36.00 -0.79 7.24
CA ILE A 72 -35.13 -1.04 8.39
C ILE A 72 -34.51 0.31 8.76
N ASP A 73 -34.65 0.73 10.02
CA ASP A 73 -34.20 2.04 10.50
C ASP A 73 -34.69 3.22 9.64
N ASN A 74 -35.97 3.17 9.27
CA ASN A 74 -36.64 4.14 8.39
C ASN A 74 -36.01 4.30 7.00
N LYS A 75 -35.22 3.31 6.54
CA LYS A 75 -34.67 3.27 5.18
C LYS A 75 -34.98 1.94 4.49
N CYS A 76 -35.23 1.99 3.19
CA CYS A 76 -35.38 0.76 2.42
C CYS A 76 -34.03 0.05 2.29
N GLN A 77 -33.95 -1.16 2.81
CA GLN A 77 -32.74 -1.98 2.82
C GLN A 77 -33.06 -3.39 2.35
N CYS A 78 -32.07 -4.09 1.79
CA CYS A 78 -32.26 -5.50 1.44
C CYS A 78 -32.47 -6.33 2.72
N LYS A 79 -33.38 -7.31 2.65
CA LYS A 79 -33.60 -8.28 3.71
C LYS A 79 -32.32 -9.09 3.97
N PRO A 80 -32.20 -9.74 5.13
CA PRO A 80 -31.11 -10.68 5.39
C PRO A 80 -30.95 -11.68 4.25
N LEU A 81 -29.70 -11.98 3.89
CA LEU A 81 -29.31 -12.83 2.74
C LEU A 81 -29.46 -12.19 1.35
N PHE A 82 -29.72 -10.89 1.27
CA PHE A 82 -29.74 -10.15 0.01
C PHE A 82 -28.85 -8.90 0.09
N VAL A 83 -28.25 -8.53 -1.05
CA VAL A 83 -27.43 -7.34 -1.24
C VAL A 83 -27.98 -6.48 -2.37
N SER A 84 -27.77 -5.16 -2.27
CA SER A 84 -28.19 -4.20 -3.28
C SER A 84 -27.30 -4.30 -4.53
N LYS A 85 -27.86 -4.77 -5.65
CA LYS A 85 -27.18 -4.71 -6.95
C LYS A 85 -27.35 -3.35 -7.62
N THR A 86 -28.54 -2.77 -7.47
CA THR A 86 -28.89 -1.40 -7.86
C THR A 86 -29.77 -0.80 -6.79
N ASN A 87 -30.03 0.51 -6.82
CA ASN A 87 -30.96 1.13 -5.87
C ASN A 87 -32.43 0.66 -5.99
N ARG A 88 -32.72 -0.31 -6.87
CA ARG A 88 -34.05 -0.91 -7.08
C ARG A 88 -34.06 -2.43 -7.00
N GLU A 89 -32.91 -3.07 -6.80
CA GLU A 89 -32.79 -4.52 -6.92
C GLU A 89 -31.94 -5.09 -5.78
N CYS A 90 -32.54 -6.02 -5.03
CA CYS A 90 -31.85 -6.86 -4.07
C CYS A 90 -31.65 -8.26 -4.66
N VAL A 91 -30.40 -8.69 -4.74
CA VAL A 91 -30.03 -10.03 -5.22
C VAL A 91 -29.50 -10.88 -4.06
N PRO A 92 -29.62 -12.22 -4.10
CA PRO A 92 -29.00 -13.07 -3.08
C PRO A 92 -27.52 -12.75 -2.94
N ILE A 93 -27.00 -12.84 -1.71
CA ILE A 93 -25.57 -12.62 -1.47
C ILE A 93 -24.75 -13.59 -2.34
N PRO A 94 -23.91 -13.09 -3.27
CA PRO A 94 -23.16 -13.97 -4.15
C PRO A 94 -22.02 -14.67 -3.40
N LEU A 95 -21.41 -13.98 -2.43
CA LEU A 95 -20.57 -14.62 -1.41
C LEU A 95 -21.46 -15.42 -0.45
N ARG A 96 -20.98 -16.58 0.03
CA ARG A 96 -21.75 -17.56 0.83
C ARG A 96 -22.84 -18.32 0.07
N ARG A 97 -22.96 -18.11 -1.25
CA ARG A 97 -23.70 -19.02 -2.12
C ARG A 97 -23.07 -20.41 -2.10
N SER A 98 -23.90 -21.44 -2.18
CA SER A 98 -23.38 -22.81 -2.28
C SER A 98 -22.63 -23.02 -3.59
N CYS A 99 -21.49 -23.69 -3.54
CA CYS A 99 -20.63 -23.98 -4.69
C CYS A 99 -20.04 -25.39 -4.57
N THR A 100 -19.56 -25.92 -5.69
CA THR A 100 -18.82 -27.18 -5.77
C THR A 100 -17.41 -26.98 -6.31
N LYS A 101 -17.22 -25.95 -7.15
CA LYS A 101 -15.94 -25.58 -7.76
C LYS A 101 -15.80 -24.07 -7.78
N ASP A 102 -14.57 -23.58 -7.90
CA ASP A 102 -14.28 -22.14 -8.00
C ASP A 102 -15.02 -21.46 -9.15
N PHE A 103 -15.26 -22.18 -10.25
CA PHE A 103 -16.03 -21.68 -11.39
C PHE A 103 -17.47 -21.29 -11.02
N ASP A 104 -18.05 -21.92 -10.00
CA ASP A 104 -19.38 -21.55 -9.50
C ASP A 104 -19.37 -20.17 -8.83
N CYS A 105 -18.21 -19.63 -8.47
CA CYS A 105 -18.08 -18.33 -7.81
C CYS A 105 -17.64 -17.20 -8.77
N ILE A 106 -17.67 -17.45 -10.09
CA ILE A 106 -17.17 -16.52 -11.13
C ILE A 106 -17.89 -15.17 -11.16
N ASP A 107 -19.12 -15.11 -10.63
CA ASP A 107 -19.91 -13.88 -10.53
C ASP A 107 -19.26 -12.83 -9.59
N VAL A 108 -18.30 -13.25 -8.75
CA VAL A 108 -17.51 -12.36 -7.89
C VAL A 108 -16.04 -12.48 -8.26
N GLU A 109 -15.48 -11.40 -8.79
CA GLU A 109 -14.04 -11.33 -9.08
C GLU A 109 -13.24 -11.61 -7.81
N ASN A 110 -12.18 -12.41 -7.94
CA ASN A 110 -11.33 -12.86 -6.83
C ASN A 110 -12.03 -13.71 -5.76
N ALA A 111 -13.15 -14.37 -6.08
CA ALA A 111 -13.74 -15.40 -5.24
C ALA A 111 -13.24 -16.83 -5.59
N LYS A 112 -13.35 -17.74 -4.61
CA LYS A 112 -13.12 -19.19 -4.72
C LYS A 112 -14.18 -19.96 -3.94
N CYS A 113 -14.33 -21.25 -4.25
CA CYS A 113 -15.16 -22.14 -3.46
C CYS A 113 -14.36 -22.63 -2.24
N SER A 114 -14.90 -22.43 -1.04
CA SER A 114 -14.30 -22.96 0.19
C SER A 114 -14.59 -24.45 0.38
N ASP A 115 -13.82 -25.09 1.26
CA ASP A 115 -14.02 -26.49 1.67
C ASP A 115 -15.41 -26.75 2.29
N ASN A 116 -16.08 -25.70 2.77
CA ASN A 116 -17.46 -25.75 3.27
C ASN A 116 -18.52 -25.59 2.17
N TYR A 117 -18.14 -25.71 0.90
CA TYR A 117 -19.03 -25.58 -0.26
C TYR A 117 -19.69 -24.20 -0.34
N LYS A 118 -18.95 -23.14 0.02
CA LYS A 118 -19.43 -21.75 0.02
C LYS A 118 -18.48 -20.83 -0.72
N CYS A 119 -19.00 -19.92 -1.55
CA CYS A 119 -18.18 -18.90 -2.21
C CYS A 119 -17.59 -17.94 -1.18
N ILE A 120 -16.28 -17.78 -1.18
CA ILE A 120 -15.50 -16.87 -0.32
C ILE A 120 -14.50 -16.10 -1.15
N CYS A 121 -13.88 -15.07 -0.59
CA CYS A 121 -12.75 -14.41 -1.25
C CYS A 121 -11.52 -15.32 -1.27
N LYS A 122 -10.70 -15.17 -2.32
CA LYS A 122 -9.36 -15.77 -2.40
C LYS A 122 -8.47 -15.24 -1.30
N ASP A 123 -7.37 -15.94 -1.05
CA ASP A 123 -6.37 -15.50 -0.07
C ASP A 123 -5.82 -14.14 -0.49
N ASN A 124 -5.57 -13.27 0.49
CA ASN A 124 -5.22 -11.86 0.31
C ASN A 124 -6.33 -10.95 -0.28
N TYR A 125 -7.58 -11.41 -0.37
CA TYR A 125 -8.73 -10.57 -0.70
C TYR A 125 -9.72 -10.56 0.47
N ALA A 126 -10.36 -9.42 0.71
CA ALA A 126 -11.31 -9.22 1.80
C ALA A 126 -12.73 -9.00 1.28
N GLU A 127 -13.71 -9.56 2.00
CA GLU A 127 -15.13 -9.41 1.69
C GLU A 127 -15.60 -7.99 2.01
N ARG A 128 -16.05 -7.26 1.00
CA ARG A 128 -16.71 -5.96 1.13
C ARG A 128 -18.17 -6.04 0.71
N ASN A 129 -19.05 -5.51 1.56
CA ASN A 129 -20.50 -5.45 1.33
C ASN A 129 -21.15 -6.80 0.93
N HIS A 130 -20.53 -7.91 1.33
CA HIS A 130 -20.94 -9.28 0.98
C HIS A 130 -21.03 -9.58 -0.53
N ALA A 131 -20.52 -8.70 -1.40
CA ALA A 131 -20.70 -8.81 -2.85
C ALA A 131 -19.40 -8.73 -3.63
N THR A 132 -18.34 -8.21 -3.03
CA THR A 132 -17.07 -7.94 -3.71
C THR A 132 -15.90 -8.41 -2.87
N CYS A 133 -14.85 -8.91 -3.53
CA CYS A 133 -13.58 -9.26 -2.90
C CYS A 133 -12.53 -8.21 -3.26
N GLN A 134 -12.19 -7.35 -2.30
CA GLN A 134 -11.24 -6.27 -2.51
C GLN A 134 -9.81 -6.71 -2.15
N PRO A 135 -8.79 -6.31 -2.94
CA PRO A 135 -7.40 -6.60 -2.68
C PRO A 135 -6.89 -6.03 -1.35
N LEU A 136 -6.10 -6.84 -0.63
CA LEU A 136 -5.29 -6.40 0.50
C LEU A 136 -3.92 -5.86 0.03
N LEU A 137 -3.08 -5.43 0.98
CA LEU A 137 -1.76 -4.90 0.65
C LEU A 137 -0.91 -5.92 -0.14
N GLY A 138 -0.27 -5.46 -1.20
CA GLY A 138 0.56 -6.27 -2.11
C GLY A 138 -0.18 -6.91 -3.29
N GLU A 139 -1.51 -6.95 -3.25
CA GLU A 139 -2.35 -7.48 -4.34
C GLU A 139 -2.62 -6.43 -5.43
N PHE A 140 -3.05 -6.90 -6.59
CA PHE A 140 -3.26 -6.06 -7.77
C PHE A 140 -4.47 -5.14 -7.64
N CYS A 141 -4.31 -3.91 -8.12
CA CYS A 141 -5.35 -2.88 -8.14
C CYS A 141 -5.28 -2.04 -9.43
N LYS A 142 -6.37 -1.33 -9.75
CA LYS A 142 -6.43 -0.39 -10.87
C LYS A 142 -6.57 1.07 -10.40
N LYS A 143 -7.23 1.28 -9.27
CA LYS A 143 -7.46 2.60 -8.65
C LYS A 143 -7.43 2.48 -7.13
N ASP A 144 -7.19 3.60 -6.45
CA ASP A 144 -7.09 3.64 -4.98
C ASP A 144 -8.31 3.07 -4.27
N THR A 145 -9.51 3.27 -4.81
CA THR A 145 -10.76 2.77 -4.22
C THR A 145 -10.91 1.25 -4.30
N ASP A 146 -10.06 0.55 -5.06
CA ASP A 146 -10.07 -0.91 -5.14
C ASP A 146 -9.49 -1.53 -3.88
N CYS A 147 -8.54 -0.86 -3.22
CA CYS A 147 -7.87 -1.38 -2.05
C CYS A 147 -8.78 -1.36 -0.82
N GLU A 148 -8.91 -2.51 -0.14
CA GLU A 148 -9.75 -2.62 1.06
C GLU A 148 -9.16 -1.84 2.24
N VAL A 149 -7.82 -1.85 2.34
CA VAL A 149 -7.13 -1.40 3.56
C VAL A 149 -7.18 0.11 3.71
N ASP A 150 -7.62 0.58 4.87
CA ASP A 150 -7.61 2.01 5.18
C ASP A 150 -6.21 2.61 5.08
N ASN A 151 -6.13 3.84 4.58
CA ASN A 151 -4.86 4.53 4.28
C ASN A 151 -3.97 3.79 3.28
N SER A 152 -4.55 3.01 2.36
CA SER A 152 -3.86 2.49 1.19
C SER A 152 -4.23 3.23 -0.10
N ILE A 153 -3.38 3.10 -1.10
CA ILE A 153 -3.51 3.61 -2.48
C ILE A 153 -3.05 2.54 -3.46
N CYS A 154 -3.46 2.70 -4.71
CA CYS A 154 -3.00 1.85 -5.79
C CYS A 154 -1.73 2.46 -6.41
N LYS A 155 -0.57 1.91 -6.04
CA LYS A 155 0.73 2.35 -6.52
C LYS A 155 1.46 1.19 -7.20
N ASP A 156 1.99 1.42 -8.39
CA ASP A 156 2.65 0.40 -9.21
C ASP A 156 1.78 -0.84 -9.45
N SER A 157 0.47 -0.59 -9.69
CA SER A 157 -0.57 -1.63 -9.86
C SER A 157 -0.77 -2.54 -8.63
N LYS A 158 -0.30 -2.14 -7.45
CA LYS A 158 -0.49 -2.88 -6.19
C LYS A 158 -1.02 -1.99 -5.07
N CYS A 159 -1.80 -2.57 -4.17
CA CYS A 159 -2.24 -1.87 -2.98
C CYS A 159 -1.07 -1.66 -2.02
N GLN A 160 -0.77 -0.41 -1.73
CA GLN A 160 0.33 0.00 -0.84
C GLN A 160 -0.17 1.06 0.14
N CYS A 161 0.45 1.17 1.30
CA CYS A 161 0.12 2.23 2.24
C CYS A 161 0.43 3.61 1.65
N LYS A 162 -0.39 4.61 1.99
CA LYS A 162 -0.16 6.02 1.68
C LYS A 162 1.14 6.48 2.32
N ASP A 163 1.68 7.58 1.79
CA ASP A 163 2.83 8.25 2.41
C ASP A 163 2.56 8.52 3.90
N LYS A 164 3.58 8.27 4.74
CA LYS A 164 3.52 8.31 6.22
C LYS A 164 2.79 7.13 6.88
N PHE A 165 2.45 6.09 6.14
CA PHE A 165 1.94 4.83 6.68
C PHE A 165 2.74 3.64 6.16
N ALA A 166 2.86 2.61 7.00
CA ALA A 166 3.52 1.36 6.69
C ALA A 166 2.61 0.18 7.06
N PRO A 167 2.73 -0.96 6.35
CA PRO A 167 2.07 -2.19 6.76
C PRO A 167 2.51 -2.55 8.18
N GLU A 168 1.55 -2.94 9.02
CA GLU A 168 1.85 -3.55 10.31
C GLU A 168 2.64 -4.86 10.08
N SER A 169 3.70 -5.11 10.85
CA SER A 169 4.62 -6.24 10.62
C SER A 169 3.88 -7.56 10.41
N ASN A 170 4.13 -8.21 9.27
CA ASN A 170 3.49 -9.47 8.84
C ASN A 170 1.96 -9.41 8.68
N ASN A 171 1.37 -8.22 8.55
CA ASN A 171 -0.07 -8.04 8.38
C ASN A 171 -0.38 -7.17 7.15
N ASN A 172 -0.99 -7.77 6.13
CA ASN A 172 -1.43 -7.09 4.91
C ASN A 172 -2.79 -6.41 5.04
N LYS A 173 -3.39 -6.37 6.24
CA LYS A 173 -4.75 -5.85 6.48
C LYS A 173 -4.78 -4.46 7.10
N LYS A 174 -3.62 -3.88 7.41
CA LYS A 174 -3.57 -2.62 8.16
C LYS A 174 -2.36 -1.78 7.81
N CYS A 175 -2.61 -0.53 7.44
CA CYS A 175 -1.61 0.51 7.39
C CYS A 175 -1.59 1.26 8.71
N THR A 176 -0.44 1.28 9.38
CA THR A 176 -0.22 2.05 10.60
C THR A 176 0.65 3.26 10.29
N SER A 177 0.42 4.39 10.98
CA SER A 177 1.24 5.57 10.77
C SER A 177 2.70 5.24 11.08
N ASN A 178 3.57 5.60 10.13
CA ASN A 178 5.01 5.47 10.23
C ASN A 178 5.46 6.01 11.58
N PRO A 179 6.27 5.26 12.34
CA PRO A 179 6.70 5.75 13.62
C PRO A 179 7.66 6.96 13.44
N LEU A 180 8.40 7.02 12.33
CA LEU A 180 9.11 8.24 11.89
C LEU A 180 8.12 9.27 11.35
N GLY A 181 8.32 10.53 11.70
CA GLY A 181 7.41 11.64 11.39
C GLY A 181 6.23 11.81 12.37
N LYS A 182 6.07 10.91 13.35
CA LYS A 182 5.11 11.12 14.46
C LYS A 182 5.53 12.25 15.36
N PHE A 183 4.53 12.92 15.93
CA PHE A 183 4.76 13.92 16.95
C PHE A 183 5.49 13.32 18.16
N CYS A 184 6.43 14.07 18.71
CA CYS A 184 7.16 13.73 19.92
C CYS A 184 7.44 15.00 20.72
N GLU A 185 7.46 14.88 22.04
CA GLU A 185 7.92 15.93 22.94
C GLU A 185 9.38 15.71 23.35
N ILE A 186 9.72 14.44 23.60
CA ILE A 186 11.02 13.96 24.08
C ILE A 186 11.51 12.76 23.25
N ASN A 187 12.79 12.39 23.40
CA ASN A 187 13.39 11.32 22.60
C ASN A 187 12.77 9.95 22.90
N GLU A 188 12.30 9.75 24.13
CA GLU A 188 11.68 8.53 24.62
C GLU A 188 10.37 8.21 23.88
N ASP A 189 9.68 9.22 23.35
CA ASP A 189 8.48 9.04 22.52
C ASP A 189 8.79 8.31 21.20
N CYS A 190 10.04 8.37 20.75
CA CYS A 190 10.54 7.71 19.55
C CYS A 190 11.29 6.40 19.86
N SER A 191 11.32 5.95 21.12
CA SER A 191 12.13 4.80 21.57
C SER A 191 11.70 3.45 20.97
N ASN A 192 10.49 3.39 20.43
CA ASN A 192 9.99 2.24 19.67
C ASN A 192 10.65 2.10 18.28
N ILE A 193 11.47 3.07 17.86
CA ILE A 193 12.26 3.06 16.63
C ILE A 193 13.73 3.06 17.02
N LEU A 194 14.43 1.99 16.67
CA LEU A 194 15.86 1.91 16.90
C LEU A 194 16.56 3.07 16.18
N HIS A 195 17.51 3.72 16.86
CA HIS A 195 18.27 4.87 16.35
C HIS A 195 17.45 6.10 15.96
N ALA A 196 16.23 6.26 16.45
CA ALA A 196 15.49 7.51 16.31
C ALA A 196 15.75 8.51 17.44
N LYS A 197 15.43 9.78 17.17
CA LYS A 197 15.39 10.90 18.13
C LYS A 197 14.21 11.81 17.83
N CYS A 198 13.79 12.59 18.82
CA CYS A 198 12.85 13.67 18.61
C CYS A 198 13.55 14.89 18.02
N SER A 199 13.09 15.35 16.87
CA SER A 199 13.65 16.54 16.21
C SER A 199 13.21 17.83 16.91
N LYS A 200 13.90 18.94 16.59
CA LYS A 200 13.51 20.29 17.04
C LYS A 200 12.10 20.68 16.56
N SER A 201 11.65 20.11 15.44
CA SER A 201 10.30 20.30 14.89
C SER A 201 9.26 19.40 15.53
N LYS A 202 9.57 18.75 16.66
CA LYS A 202 8.66 17.89 17.43
C LYS A 202 8.14 16.70 16.64
N ILE A 203 8.99 16.12 15.80
CA ILE A 203 8.71 14.86 15.09
C ILE A 203 9.86 13.86 15.22
N CYS A 204 9.56 12.56 15.25
CA CYS A 204 10.56 11.50 15.28
C CYS A 204 11.34 11.43 13.96
N VAL A 205 12.66 11.46 14.03
CA VAL A 205 13.60 11.37 12.90
C VAL A 205 14.75 10.44 13.26
N CYS A 206 15.52 9.99 12.26
CA CYS A 206 16.74 9.24 12.52
C CYS A 206 17.79 10.09 13.24
N ARG A 207 18.59 9.43 14.09
CA ARG A 207 19.81 10.04 14.65
C ARG A 207 20.80 10.33 13.54
N ASP A 208 21.73 11.23 13.82
CA ASP A 208 22.76 11.57 12.86
C ASP A 208 23.59 10.30 12.57
N GLN A 209 24.01 10.09 11.31
CA GLN A 209 24.70 8.89 10.81
C GLN A 209 23.83 7.65 10.56
N TYR A 210 22.50 7.73 10.76
CA TYR A 210 21.57 6.66 10.40
C TYR A 210 20.67 7.11 9.26
N ASP A 211 20.43 6.23 8.29
CA ASP A 211 19.62 6.53 7.13
C ASP A 211 18.17 6.06 7.33
N GLU A 212 17.24 6.92 6.90
CA GLU A 212 15.81 6.63 6.90
C GLU A 212 15.48 5.65 5.77
N ILE A 213 15.07 4.44 6.13
CA ILE A 213 14.68 3.38 5.19
C ILE A 213 13.16 3.22 5.20
N ASN A 214 12.55 3.33 4.02
CA ASN A 214 11.10 3.21 3.80
C ASN A 214 10.26 4.08 4.76
N ASN A 215 10.79 5.23 5.17
CA ASN A 215 10.18 6.14 6.14
C ASN A 215 9.74 5.47 7.46
N SER A 216 10.37 4.36 7.85
CA SER A 216 9.91 3.54 8.98
C SER A 216 11.02 3.07 9.90
N THR A 217 12.22 2.83 9.38
CA THR A 217 13.38 2.38 10.15
C THR A 217 14.57 3.31 9.94
N CYS A 218 15.46 3.35 10.94
CA CYS A 218 16.74 4.05 10.85
C CYS A 218 17.82 2.98 10.87
N GLU A 219 18.51 2.82 9.74
CA GLU A 219 19.49 1.74 9.56
C GLU A 219 20.91 2.32 9.40
N PRO A 220 21.93 1.70 10.02
CA PRO A 220 23.32 2.13 9.90
C PRO A 220 23.85 1.91 8.47
N PRO A 221 24.52 2.93 7.87
CA PRO A 221 25.32 2.80 6.66
C PRO A 221 26.50 1.82 6.81
N LEU A 222 27.12 1.46 5.68
CA LEU A 222 28.34 0.65 5.67
C LEU A 222 29.47 1.35 6.43
N GLY A 223 30.20 0.57 7.24
CA GLY A 223 31.28 1.04 8.11
C GLY A 223 30.80 1.62 9.46
N GLU A 224 29.50 1.85 9.64
CA GLU A 224 28.96 2.33 10.91
C GLU A 224 28.68 1.17 11.88
N PHE A 225 28.58 1.52 13.17
CA PHE A 225 28.31 0.57 14.24
C PHE A 225 26.91 -0.03 14.10
N CYS A 226 26.79 -1.34 14.35
CA CYS A 226 25.52 -2.04 14.38
C CYS A 226 25.51 -3.08 15.50
N TRP A 227 24.32 -3.41 16.02
CA TRP A 227 24.17 -4.53 16.96
C TRP A 227 23.95 -5.84 16.21
N ASN A 228 24.39 -6.97 16.79
CA ASN A 228 24.19 -8.29 16.20
C ASN A 228 22.71 -8.53 15.82
N ASN A 229 22.45 -8.91 14.57
CA ASN A 229 21.13 -9.07 13.91
C ASN A 229 20.43 -7.78 13.46
N GLU A 230 21.02 -6.61 13.70
CA GLU A 230 20.54 -5.37 13.12
C GLU A 230 20.72 -5.36 11.60
N ARG A 231 19.77 -4.77 10.89
CA ARG A 231 19.88 -4.55 9.44
C ARG A 231 20.74 -3.32 9.18
N CYS A 232 21.48 -3.40 8.09
CA CYS A 232 22.30 -2.30 7.59
C CYS A 232 21.60 -1.70 6.37
N ALA A 233 21.74 -0.40 6.17
CA ALA A 233 21.00 0.37 5.16
C ALA A 233 21.23 -0.15 3.73
N ALA A 234 22.43 -0.66 3.44
CA ALA A 234 22.78 -1.19 2.13
C ALA A 234 22.14 -2.57 1.88
N ILE A 235 21.53 -2.77 0.72
CA ILE A 235 21.08 -4.11 0.31
C ILE A 235 22.31 -5.03 0.13
N ASN A 236 22.17 -6.32 0.44
CA ASN A 236 23.27 -7.30 0.45
C ASN A 236 24.39 -7.00 1.45
N SER A 237 24.08 -6.30 2.53
CA SER A 237 24.97 -6.13 3.67
C SER A 237 24.55 -6.96 4.88
N ILE A 238 25.45 -7.06 5.85
CA ILE A 238 25.29 -7.78 7.10
C ILE A 238 26.03 -7.04 8.21
N CYS A 239 25.44 -7.02 9.40
CA CYS A 239 26.15 -6.59 10.59
C CYS A 239 27.14 -7.69 11.01
N ASN A 240 28.43 -7.43 10.89
CA ASN A 240 29.48 -8.38 11.23
C ASN A 240 30.56 -7.70 12.08
N TYR A 241 30.91 -8.31 13.22
CA TYR A 241 31.82 -7.71 14.22
C TYR A 241 31.40 -6.30 14.65
N ASN A 242 30.10 -6.10 14.87
CA ASN A 242 29.47 -4.82 15.23
C ASN A 242 29.64 -3.70 14.19
N GLU A 243 29.88 -4.04 12.93
CA GLU A 243 30.02 -3.08 11.85
C GLU A 243 29.27 -3.54 10.60
N CYS A 244 28.60 -2.61 9.93
CA CYS A 244 27.88 -2.90 8.70
C CYS A 244 28.83 -3.13 7.53
N GLN A 245 28.81 -4.34 6.97
CA GLN A 245 29.70 -4.78 5.89
C GLN A 245 28.92 -5.45 4.76
N CYS A 246 29.46 -5.46 3.55
CA CYS A 246 28.85 -6.23 2.47
C CYS A 246 28.93 -7.74 2.77
N LYS A 247 27.90 -8.48 2.35
CA LYS A 247 27.89 -9.95 2.46
C LYS A 247 29.02 -10.56 1.61
N PRO A 248 29.50 -11.77 1.94
CA PRO A 248 30.49 -12.46 1.12
C PRO A 248 30.11 -12.50 -0.37
N GLY A 249 31.05 -12.14 -1.24
CA GLY A 249 30.83 -12.01 -2.69
C GLY A 249 30.29 -10.65 -3.14
N TYR A 250 30.09 -9.70 -2.24
CA TYR A 250 29.74 -8.31 -2.53
C TYR A 250 30.82 -7.35 -1.98
N VAL A 251 30.96 -6.18 -2.60
CA VAL A 251 31.90 -5.12 -2.23
C VAL A 251 31.19 -3.78 -2.15
N PRO A 252 31.65 -2.85 -1.28
CA PRO A 252 31.04 -1.54 -1.14
C PRO A 252 31.31 -0.68 -2.39
N LEU A 253 30.26 -0.15 -3.00
CA LEU A 253 30.36 0.90 -4.03
C LEU A 253 30.22 2.30 -3.41
N SER A 254 29.37 2.42 -2.39
CA SER A 254 29.14 3.63 -1.61
C SER A 254 28.76 3.26 -0.18
N LYS A 255 28.52 4.24 0.71
CA LYS A 255 28.06 3.97 2.08
C LYS A 255 26.74 3.18 2.15
N ASN A 256 25.92 3.21 1.10
CA ASN A 256 24.57 2.61 1.09
C ASN A 256 24.39 1.56 0.00
N GLU A 257 25.46 1.14 -0.66
CA GLU A 257 25.35 0.25 -1.81
C GLU A 257 26.47 -0.80 -1.84
N CYS A 258 26.05 -2.08 -1.86
CA CYS A 258 26.92 -3.22 -2.11
C CYS A 258 26.66 -3.75 -3.52
N ILE A 259 27.73 -3.90 -4.31
CA ILE A 259 27.68 -4.52 -5.63
C ILE A 259 28.34 -5.89 -5.59
N LYS A 260 27.91 -6.81 -6.48
CA LYS A 260 28.54 -8.13 -6.57
C LYS A 260 30.00 -7.96 -7.00
N SER A 261 30.92 -8.61 -6.29
CA SER A 261 32.34 -8.53 -6.61
C SER A 261 32.60 -9.01 -8.04
N PRO A 262 33.35 -8.24 -8.85
CA PRO A 262 33.80 -8.68 -10.16
C PRO A 262 35.03 -9.57 -10.10
N VAL A 263 35.69 -9.72 -8.93
CA VAL A 263 36.83 -10.63 -8.78
C VAL A 263 36.35 -12.07 -9.06
N GLY A 264 37.07 -12.78 -9.93
CA GLY A 264 36.69 -14.10 -10.42
C GLY A 264 35.62 -14.11 -11.54
N SER A 265 35.11 -12.95 -11.96
CA SER A 265 34.23 -12.85 -13.13
C SER A 265 35.00 -12.96 -14.44
N ASP A 266 34.33 -13.41 -15.51
CA ASP A 266 34.94 -13.51 -16.83
C ASP A 266 35.26 -12.13 -17.42
N CYS A 267 36.40 -12.03 -18.11
CA CYS A 267 36.90 -10.81 -18.75
C CYS A 267 37.59 -11.12 -20.07
N TRP A 268 37.56 -10.15 -20.99
CA TRP A 268 38.29 -10.22 -22.25
C TRP A 268 39.60 -9.43 -22.18
N ASP A 269 39.53 -8.25 -21.58
CA ASP A 269 40.62 -7.33 -21.30
C ASP A 269 40.46 -6.65 -19.92
N ASP A 270 41.46 -5.85 -19.53
CA ASP A 270 41.48 -5.16 -18.23
C ASP A 270 40.36 -4.13 -18.07
N SER A 271 39.82 -3.60 -19.17
CA SER A 271 38.74 -2.61 -19.14
C SER A 271 37.43 -3.22 -18.61
N ASP A 272 37.20 -4.51 -18.86
CA ASP A 272 36.03 -5.24 -18.35
C ASP A 272 36.02 -5.37 -16.82
N CYS A 273 37.21 -5.38 -16.22
CA CYS A 273 37.41 -5.50 -14.77
C CYS A 273 37.40 -4.12 -14.11
N THR A 274 38.23 -3.19 -14.60
CA THR A 274 38.38 -1.83 -14.05
C THR A 274 37.09 -1.00 -14.06
N LYS A 275 36.19 -1.24 -15.03
CA LYS A 275 34.85 -0.62 -15.05
C LYS A 275 33.95 -1.08 -13.90
N LYS A 276 34.14 -2.29 -13.39
CA LYS A 276 33.31 -2.92 -12.36
C LYS A 276 33.87 -2.69 -10.96
N LEU A 277 35.19 -2.75 -10.81
CA LEU A 277 35.90 -2.47 -9.56
C LEU A 277 37.28 -1.91 -9.90
N ARG A 278 37.65 -0.78 -9.29
CA ARG A 278 38.97 -0.17 -9.50
C ARG A 278 40.08 -1.15 -9.05
N GLN A 279 41.26 -1.02 -9.64
CA GLN A 279 42.46 -1.81 -9.29
C GLN A 279 42.29 -3.33 -9.52
N THR A 280 41.55 -3.69 -10.57
CA THR A 280 41.40 -5.07 -11.03
C THR A 280 41.86 -5.21 -12.47
N LYS A 281 42.55 -6.31 -12.79
CA LYS A 281 43.04 -6.65 -14.12
C LYS A 281 42.53 -8.01 -14.58
N CYS A 282 42.52 -8.24 -15.89
CA CYS A 282 42.15 -9.51 -16.47
C CYS A 282 43.33 -10.49 -16.43
N SER A 283 43.18 -11.58 -15.70
CA SER A 283 44.19 -12.64 -15.64
C SER A 283 44.32 -13.38 -16.98
N LYS A 284 45.44 -14.10 -17.14
CA LYS A 284 45.66 -15.02 -18.27
C LYS A 284 44.56 -16.08 -18.41
N ASN A 285 43.88 -16.42 -17.32
CA ASN A 285 42.78 -17.37 -17.29
C ASN A 285 41.42 -16.73 -17.64
N LYS A 286 41.41 -15.51 -18.19
CA LYS A 286 40.20 -14.75 -18.54
C LYS A 286 39.27 -14.49 -17.36
N LYS A 287 39.86 -14.36 -16.16
CA LYS A 287 39.16 -13.99 -14.92
C LYS A 287 39.70 -12.68 -14.35
N CYS A 288 38.83 -11.80 -13.86
CA CYS A 288 39.27 -10.59 -13.15
C CYS A 288 39.96 -10.95 -11.83
N ILE A 289 41.11 -10.36 -11.59
CA ILE A 289 41.92 -10.49 -10.36
C ILE A 289 42.34 -9.10 -9.88
N CYS A 290 42.80 -8.98 -8.64
CA CYS A 290 43.42 -7.73 -8.19
C CYS A 290 44.74 -7.47 -8.95
N GLU A 291 45.10 -6.20 -9.10
CA GLU A 291 46.41 -5.81 -9.62
C GLU A 291 47.55 -6.31 -8.70
N GLU A 292 48.78 -6.41 -9.21
CA GLU A 292 49.93 -6.84 -8.40
C GLU A 292 50.15 -5.84 -7.25
N GLU A 293 50.60 -6.33 -6.08
CA GLU A 293 50.75 -5.54 -4.83
C GLU A 293 49.45 -5.22 -4.06
N ILE A 294 48.37 -5.93 -4.39
CA ILE A 294 47.07 -5.82 -3.71
C ILE A 294 46.65 -7.20 -3.18
N VAL A 295 46.29 -7.27 -1.89
CA VAL A 295 45.82 -8.52 -1.26
C VAL A 295 44.31 -8.58 -1.30
N SER A 296 43.78 -9.76 -1.65
CA SER A 296 42.36 -10.03 -1.44
C SER A 296 42.16 -10.48 0.01
N GLU A 297 41.63 -9.61 0.87
CA GLU A 297 41.41 -9.91 2.29
C GLU A 297 40.42 -11.08 2.48
N ASN A 298 39.45 -11.22 1.56
CA ASN A 298 38.40 -12.25 1.62
C ASN A 298 38.08 -12.95 0.27
N GLY A 299 38.93 -12.82 -0.76
CA GLY A 299 38.68 -13.41 -2.09
C GLY A 299 37.91 -12.51 -3.06
N PHE A 300 37.35 -11.40 -2.57
CA PHE A 300 36.37 -10.58 -3.30
C PHE A 300 36.65 -9.08 -3.28
N GLU A 301 37.59 -8.61 -2.47
CA GLU A 301 37.97 -7.20 -2.34
C GLU A 301 39.44 -7.04 -2.71
N CYS A 302 39.81 -5.87 -3.21
CA CYS A 302 41.18 -5.54 -3.62
C CYS A 302 41.64 -4.38 -2.73
N LEU A 303 42.50 -4.65 -1.75
CA LEU A 303 43.04 -3.65 -0.81
C LEU A 303 44.57 -3.51 -0.98
N GLN A 304 45.08 -2.27 -0.99
CA GLN A 304 46.52 -2.02 -1.11
C GLN A 304 47.26 -2.58 0.11
N VAL A 305 48.44 -3.16 -0.11
CA VAL A 305 49.32 -3.64 0.97
C VAL A 305 49.89 -2.43 1.75
N LEU A 306 50.24 -2.64 3.02
CA LEU A 306 51.03 -1.71 3.84
C LEU A 306 52.32 -1.27 3.09
N ASP A 307 52.72 -0.01 3.26
CA ASP A 307 53.89 0.68 2.66
C ASP A 307 53.80 1.16 1.20
N ASP A 308 52.66 1.00 0.53
CA ASP A 308 52.38 1.54 -0.82
C ASP A 308 51.76 2.95 -0.79
N PHE A 309 51.74 3.64 -1.93
CA PHE A 309 51.18 4.98 -2.10
C PHE A 309 49.65 4.95 -2.07
N CYS A 310 49.05 5.79 -1.23
CA CYS A 310 47.61 5.87 -1.03
C CYS A 310 47.17 7.35 -1.09
N TYR A 311 45.91 7.58 -1.42
CA TYR A 311 45.29 8.91 -1.33
C TYR A 311 44.38 9.01 -0.09
N ASN A 312 43.71 7.91 0.25
CA ASN A 312 42.66 7.84 1.27
C ASN A 312 42.77 6.53 2.08
N ASP A 313 42.35 6.54 3.35
CA ASP A 313 42.42 5.38 4.26
C ASP A 313 41.64 4.15 3.74
N ASN A 314 40.57 4.36 2.97
CA ASN A 314 39.74 3.29 2.42
C ASN A 314 40.41 2.48 1.29
N GLN A 315 41.63 2.84 0.90
CA GLN A 315 42.44 2.11 -0.08
C GLN A 315 43.41 1.14 0.61
N CYS A 316 43.62 1.28 1.92
CA CYS A 316 44.64 0.57 2.66
C CYS A 316 44.10 -0.71 3.30
N GLY A 317 44.84 -1.81 3.16
CA GLY A 317 44.61 -3.07 3.85
C GLY A 317 45.83 -3.47 4.70
N PRO A 318 45.63 -4.23 5.81
CA PRO A 318 44.36 -4.76 6.32
C PRO A 318 43.51 -3.69 7.04
N LYS A 319 42.27 -4.04 7.42
CA LYS A 319 41.32 -3.14 8.11
C LYS A 319 41.97 -2.32 9.24
N LEU A 320 41.63 -1.02 9.32
CA LEU A 320 42.24 0.02 10.18
C LEU A 320 43.60 0.56 9.72
N SER A 321 44.05 0.19 8.51
CA SER A 321 45.21 0.86 7.90
C SER A 321 44.87 2.30 7.54
N ILE A 322 45.80 3.21 7.83
CA ILE A 322 45.64 4.65 7.64
C ILE A 322 46.59 5.07 6.51
N CYS A 323 46.09 5.88 5.60
CA CYS A 323 46.91 6.43 4.55
C CYS A 323 47.83 7.52 5.10
N MET A 324 49.11 7.20 5.28
CA MET A 324 50.12 8.18 5.67
C MET A 324 50.69 8.88 4.43
N ASN A 325 50.03 9.95 3.98
CA ASN A 325 50.60 10.86 2.99
C ASN A 325 51.77 11.67 3.60
N GLN A 326 52.96 11.07 3.68
CA GLN A 326 54.28 11.74 3.79
C GLN A 326 55.43 10.71 3.90
N LYS A 327 55.90 10.14 2.78
CA LYS A 327 57.31 9.75 2.68
C LYS A 327 58.09 11.02 2.34
N PHE A 328 58.72 11.62 3.35
CA PHE A 328 59.79 12.61 3.20
C PHE A 328 60.87 12.01 2.28
N PHE A 329 60.85 12.38 1.00
CA PHE A 329 62.00 12.23 0.11
C PHE A 329 62.87 13.48 0.24
N ASP A 330 63.57 13.61 1.36
CA ASP A 330 64.77 14.46 1.38
C ASP A 330 65.93 13.62 0.81
N ARG A 331 66.12 13.74 -0.51
CA ARG A 331 67.42 13.44 -1.14
C ARG A 331 68.25 14.72 -1.15
N TYR A 332 69.28 14.76 -0.31
CA TYR A 332 70.58 15.37 -0.61
C TYR A 332 71.67 14.47 -0.06
#